data_AF-A0A5B7BEW2-F1
#
_entry.id   AF-A0A5B7BEW2-F1
#
_cell.length_a   1.000
_cell.length_b   1.000
_cell.length_c   1.000
_cell.angle_alpha   90.00
_cell.angle_beta   90.00
_cell.angle_gamma   90.00
#
_symmetry.space_group_name_H-M   'P 1'
#
loop_
_entity.id
_entity.type
_entity.pdbx_description
1 polymer ?
#
loop_
_entity_poly.entity_id
_entity_poly.type
_entity_poly.pdbx_seq_one_letter_code
_entity_poly.pdbx_strand_id
1 'polypeptide(L)'
;VFQCTLEMITKNFEDYPEHRLKFFSLLRAIATHCFPALIQLSSQQLKLVMDSIIWAFRHTERNIAETGLNLLLEMLKNFQASEFCNQFYRTYFLTIEQEIFAVLTDT
;
A
#
# COMPACT_ATOMS: atom_id res chain seq x y z
N VAL A 1 2.62 8.47 13.60
CA VAL A 1 2.42 9.15 12.30
C VAL A 1 1.56 8.34 11.35
N PHE A 2 1.77 7.01 11.22
CA PHE A 2 1.04 6.22 10.21
C PHE A 2 -0.49 6.34 10.29
N GLN A 3 -1.09 5.97 11.42
CA GLN A 3 -2.55 5.88 11.53
C GLN A 3 -3.25 7.24 11.49
N CYS A 4 -2.75 8.24 12.22
CA CYS A 4 -3.32 9.59 12.18
C CYS A 4 -3.22 10.22 10.78
N THR A 5 -2.09 10.04 10.08
CA THR A 5 -1.96 10.55 8.71
C THR A 5 -2.84 9.78 7.72
N LEU A 6 -2.98 8.46 7.88
CA LEU A 6 -3.88 7.66 7.05
C LEU A 6 -5.33 8.12 7.20
N GLU A 7 -5.80 8.33 8.43
CA GLU A 7 -7.14 8.87 8.71
C GLU A 7 -7.35 10.29 8.14
N MET A 8 -6.30 11.12 8.10
CA MET A 8 -6.37 12.45 7.48
C MET A 8 -6.56 12.36 5.96
N ILE A 9 -5.79 11.50 5.27
CA ILE A 9 -5.76 11.47 3.79
C ILE A 9 -6.86 10.60 3.17
N THR A 10 -7.52 9.75 3.95
CA THR A 10 -8.60 8.86 3.48
C THR A 10 -10.00 9.40 3.76
N LYS A 11 -10.13 10.50 4.52
CA LYS A 11 -11.44 11.13 4.82
C LYS A 11 -12.12 11.69 3.57
N ASN A 12 -11.37 12.30 2.68
CA ASN A 12 -11.84 12.75 1.37
C ASN A 12 -10.67 12.80 0.38
N PHE A 13 -10.99 12.87 -0.91
CA PHE A 13 -10.00 12.86 -1.98
C PHE A 13 -9.38 14.23 -2.29
N GLU A 14 -9.86 15.31 -1.66
CA GLU A 14 -9.44 16.68 -1.96
C GLU A 14 -8.50 17.28 -0.92
N ASP A 15 -8.62 16.89 0.35
CA ASP A 15 -7.82 17.48 1.43
C ASP A 15 -6.40 16.88 1.51
N TYR A 16 -5.45 17.73 1.89
CA TYR A 16 -4.04 17.39 2.17
C TYR A 16 -3.30 16.63 1.04
N PRO A 17 -3.34 17.09 -0.22
CA PRO A 17 -2.71 16.40 -1.36
C PRO A 17 -1.20 16.18 -1.16
N GLU A 18 -0.49 17.17 -0.61
CA GLU A 18 0.94 17.07 -0.28
C GLU A 18 1.21 15.98 0.77
N HIS A 19 0.37 15.88 1.81
CA HIS A 19 0.56 14.86 2.84
C HIS A 19 0.34 13.46 2.27
N ARG A 20 -0.65 13.30 1.38
CA ARG A 20 -0.93 12.04 0.70
C ARG A 20 0.26 11.58 -0.13
N LEU A 21 0.79 12.47 -0.98
CA LEU A 21 1.93 12.15 -1.83
C LEU A 21 3.18 11.82 -1.00
N LYS A 22 3.48 12.61 0.04
CA LYS A 22 4.62 12.36 0.93
C LYS A 22 4.45 11.11 1.79
N PHE A 23 3.22 10.79 2.20
CA PHE A 23 2.91 9.58 2.96
C PHE A 23 3.20 8.31 2.15
N PHE A 24 2.70 8.23 0.91
CA PHE A 24 2.99 7.07 0.05
C PHE A 24 4.47 7.02 -0.38
N SER A 25 5.11 8.18 -0.57
CA SER A 25 6.56 8.24 -0.81
C SER A 25 7.36 7.69 0.38
N LEU A 26 6.94 8.03 1.61
CA LEU A 26 7.55 7.50 2.84
C LEU A 26 7.35 5.99 2.96
N LEU A 27 6.13 5.49 2.72
CA LEU A 27 5.86 4.05 2.75
C LEU A 27 6.70 3.29 1.72
N ARG A 28 6.85 3.84 0.51
CA ARG A 28 7.73 3.28 -0.51
C ARG A 28 9.20 3.27 -0.07
N ALA A 29 9.68 4.35 0.54
CA ALA A 29 11.03 4.39 1.09
C ALA A 29 11.24 3.34 2.21
N ILE A 30 10.25 3.16 3.09
CA ILE A 30 10.29 2.13 4.14
C ILE A 30 10.29 0.74 3.51
N ALA A 31 9.45 0.46 2.52
CA ALA A 31 9.44 -0.83 1.83
C ALA A 31 10.77 -1.10 1.13
N THR A 32 11.38 -0.10 0.51
CA THR A 32 12.63 -0.25 -0.26
C THR A 32 13.86 -0.42 0.63
N HIS A 33 13.95 0.36 1.73
CA HIS A 33 15.18 0.48 2.52
C HIS A 33 15.09 -0.13 3.91
N CYS A 34 13.86 -0.35 4.41
CA CYS A 34 13.60 -0.77 5.79
C CYS A 34 12.53 -1.87 5.85
N PHE A 35 12.50 -2.79 4.88
CA PHE A 35 11.55 -3.90 4.86
C PHE A 35 11.47 -4.71 6.17
N PRO A 36 12.57 -4.96 6.92
CA PRO A 36 12.51 -5.60 8.23
C PRO A 36 11.57 -4.90 9.23
N ALA A 37 11.39 -3.59 9.13
CA ALA A 37 10.46 -2.86 9.98
C ALA A 37 8.99 -3.16 9.61
N LEU A 38 8.70 -3.45 8.34
CA LEU A 38 7.33 -3.78 7.89
C LEU A 38 6.90 -5.18 8.33
N ILE A 39 7.81 -6.15 8.33
CA ILE A 39 7.51 -7.52 8.80
C ILE A 39 7.35 -7.60 10.32
N GLN A 40 7.90 -6.64 11.06
CA GLN A 40 7.72 -6.52 12.51
C GLN A 40 6.39 -5.87 12.92
N LEU A 41 5.63 -5.34 11.95
CA LEU A 41 4.31 -4.80 12.23
C LEU A 41 3.36 -5.91 12.69
N SER A 42 2.42 -5.55 13.57
CA SER A 42 1.33 -6.46 13.91
C SER A 42 0.47 -6.74 12.68
N SER A 43 -0.24 -7.87 12.66
CA SER A 43 -1.15 -8.21 11.55
C SER A 43 -2.17 -7.11 11.26
N GLN A 44 -2.64 -6.40 12.30
CA GLN A 44 -3.56 -5.28 12.16
C GLN A 44 -2.90 -4.07 11.47
N GLN A 45 -1.66 -3.75 11.83
CA GLN A 45 -0.91 -2.66 11.22
C GLN A 45 -0.53 -2.98 9.77
N LEU A 46 -0.09 -4.20 9.49
CA LEU A 46 0.20 -4.63 8.13
C LEU A 46 -1.05 -4.60 7.26
N LYS A 47 -2.21 -4.99 7.80
CA LYS A 47 -3.49 -4.85 7.09
C LYS A 47 -3.77 -3.39 6.72
N LEU A 48 -3.60 -2.45 7.65
CA LEU A 48 -3.79 -1.02 7.36
C LEU A 48 -2.82 -0.52 6.26
N VAL A 49 -1.58 -1.01 6.25
CA VAL A 49 -0.63 -0.74 5.15
C VAL A 49 -1.18 -1.25 3.83
N MET A 50 -1.63 -2.50 3.76
CA MET A 50 -2.20 -3.08 2.53
C MET A 50 -3.48 -2.36 2.07
N ASP A 51 -4.38 -2.03 3.01
CA ASP A 51 -5.59 -1.26 2.72
C ASP A 51 -5.23 0.13 2.15
N SER A 52 -4.19 0.78 2.69
CA SER A 52 -3.73 2.08 2.19
C SER A 52 -3.14 2.00 0.77
N ILE A 53 -2.45 0.91 0.45
CA ILE A 53 -1.90 0.66 -0.89
C ILE A 53 -3.04 0.48 -1.90
N ILE A 54 -4.06 -0.31 -1.54
CA ILE A 54 -5.26 -0.52 -2.34
C ILE A 54 -5.99 0.81 -2.59
N TRP A 55 -6.18 1.60 -1.54
CA TRP A 55 -6.76 2.93 -1.66
C TRP A 55 -5.95 3.83 -2.60
N ALA A 56 -4.62 3.78 -2.54
CA ALA A 56 -3.75 4.58 -3.40
C ALA A 56 -3.90 4.23 -4.88
N PHE A 57 -3.83 2.94 -5.26
CA PHE A 57 -3.92 2.58 -6.68
C PHE A 57 -5.32 2.67 -7.27
N ARG A 58 -6.36 2.78 -6.43
CA ARG A 58 -7.74 3.13 -6.84
C ARG A 58 -7.96 4.64 -7.02
N HIS A 59 -6.98 5.47 -6.71
CA HIS A 59 -7.15 6.92 -6.76
C HIS A 59 -7.31 7.41 -8.21
N THR A 60 -8.18 8.41 -8.41
CA THR A 60 -8.37 9.08 -9.70
C THR A 60 -7.16 9.90 -10.15
N GLU A 61 -6.27 10.25 -9.23
CA GLU A 61 -5.07 11.03 -9.53
C GLU A 61 -3.94 10.09 -9.93
N ARG A 62 -3.52 10.20 -11.20
CA ARG A 62 -2.52 9.31 -11.81
C ARG A 62 -1.25 9.13 -10.97
N ASN A 63 -0.72 10.22 -10.41
CA ASN A 63 0.54 10.18 -9.65
C ASN A 63 0.41 9.35 -8.37
N ILE A 64 -0.73 9.42 -7.69
CA ILE A 64 -1.00 8.64 -6.48
C ILE A 64 -1.22 7.18 -6.86
N ALA A 65 -1.98 6.93 -7.92
CA ALA A 65 -2.23 5.58 -8.40
C ALA A 65 -0.93 4.86 -8.80
N GLU A 66 -0.09 5.52 -9.56
CA GLU A 66 1.22 5.01 -9.97
C GLU A 66 2.15 4.78 -8.77
N THR A 67 2.14 5.68 -7.77
CA THR A 67 2.90 5.49 -6.53
C THR A 67 2.42 4.27 -5.76
N GLY A 68 1.09 4.07 -5.68
CA GLY A 68 0.46 2.91 -5.05
C GLY A 68 0.84 1.59 -5.72
N LEU A 69 0.76 1.51 -7.04
CA LEU A 69 1.16 0.32 -7.81
C LEU A 69 2.66 0.01 -7.67
N ASN A 70 3.51 1.04 -7.73
CA ASN A 70 4.96 0.86 -7.53
C ASN A 70 5.29 0.37 -6.12
N LEU A 71 4.62 0.89 -5.09
CA LEU A 71 4.77 0.41 -3.71
C LEU A 71 4.27 -1.03 -3.57
N LEU A 72 3.14 -1.39 -4.18
CA LEU A 72 2.64 -2.76 -4.18
C LEU A 72 3.65 -3.72 -4.82
N LEU A 73 4.21 -3.36 -5.97
CA LEU A 73 5.21 -4.18 -6.66
C LEU A 73 6.48 -4.39 -5.80
N GLU A 74 6.94 -3.36 -5.11
CA GLU A 74 8.08 -3.45 -4.19
C GLU A 74 7.78 -4.38 -3.01
N MET A 75 6.58 -4.25 -2.43
CA MET A 75 6.11 -5.13 -1.35
C MET A 75 6.07 -6.59 -1.81
N LEU A 76 5.53 -6.87 -3.00
CA LEU A 76 5.48 -8.22 -3.56
C LEU A 76 6.88 -8.83 -3.73
N LYS A 77 7.84 -8.07 -4.27
CA LYS A 77 9.23 -8.53 -4.43
C LYS A 77 9.90 -8.81 -3.10
N ASN A 78 9.71 -7.94 -2.11
CA ASN A 78 10.29 -8.11 -0.78
C ASN A 78 9.70 -9.31 -0.05
N PHE A 79 8.37 -9.50 -0.10
CA PHE A 79 7.74 -10.67 0.50
C PHE A 79 8.12 -11.97 -0.19
N GLN A 80 8.28 -11.97 -1.51
CA GLN A 80 8.75 -13.14 -2.27
C GLN A 80 10.12 -13.64 -1.77
N ALA A 81 11.03 -12.74 -1.40
CA ALA A 81 12.35 -13.06 -0.87
C ALA A 81 12.36 -13.32 0.65
N SER A 82 11.22 -13.15 1.34
CA SER A 82 11.12 -13.27 2.79
C SER A 82 10.65 -14.65 3.24
N GLU A 83 10.99 -15.02 4.47
CA GLU A 83 10.46 -16.22 5.14
C GLU A 83 8.95 -16.15 5.41
N PHE A 84 8.36 -14.95 5.39
CA PHE A 84 6.92 -14.70 5.58
C PHE A 84 6.10 -14.78 4.28
N CYS A 85 6.73 -15.09 3.15
CA CYS A 85 6.16 -15.21 1.81
C CYS A 85 4.81 -15.96 1.80
N ASN A 86 4.79 -17.19 2.31
CA ASN A 86 3.60 -18.03 2.31
C ASN A 86 2.44 -17.46 3.14
N GLN A 87 2.75 -16.88 4.30
CA GLN A 87 1.74 -16.26 5.15
C GLN A 87 1.15 -15.02 4.47
N PHE A 88 2.01 -14.18 3.90
CA PHE A 88 1.59 -12.99 3.17
C PHE A 88 0.67 -13.33 1.99
N TYR A 89 1.09 -14.26 1.11
CA TYR A 89 0.28 -14.61 -0.07
C TYR A 89 -1.02 -15.32 0.30
N ARG A 90 -1.04 -16.17 1.32
CA ARG A 90 -2.29 -16.78 1.81
C ARG A 90 -3.30 -15.73 2.28
N THR A 91 -2.83 -14.64 2.87
CA THR A 91 -3.69 -13.58 3.40
C THR A 91 -4.11 -12.56 2.34
N TYR A 92 -3.20 -12.15 1.45
CA TYR A 92 -3.42 -10.97 0.61
C TYR A 92 -3.48 -11.23 -0.89
N PHE A 93 -3.03 -12.38 -1.40
CA PHE A 93 -2.86 -12.58 -2.85
C PHE A 93 -4.17 -12.43 -3.62
N LEU A 94 -5.23 -13.13 -3.21
CA LEU A 94 -6.54 -13.04 -3.88
C LEU A 94 -7.11 -11.63 -3.82
N THR A 95 -7.00 -10.95 -2.68
CA THR A 95 -7.44 -9.56 -2.54
C THR A 95 -6.67 -8.66 -3.50
N ILE A 96 -5.34 -8.78 -3.56
CA ILE A 96 -4.51 -7.99 -4.46
C ILE A 96 -4.93 -8.19 -5.93
N GLU A 97 -5.11 -9.43 -6.37
CA GLU A 97 -5.53 -9.72 -7.75
C GLU A 97 -6.92 -9.14 -8.06
N GLN A 98 -7.91 -9.34 -7.18
CA GLN A 98 -9.26 -8.81 -7.35
C GLN A 98 -9.25 -7.29 -7.49
N GLU A 99 -8.47 -6.61 -6.66
CA GLU A 99 -8.38 -5.16 -6.63
C GLU A 99 -7.64 -4.61 -7.88
N ILE A 100 -6.59 -5.30 -8.35
CA ILE A 100 -5.92 -4.97 -9.61
C ILE A 100 -6.88 -5.13 -10.79
N PHE A 101 -7.60 -6.25 -10.88
CA PHE A 101 -8.56 -6.48 -11.95
C PHE A 101 -9.68 -5.44 -11.93
N ALA A 102 -10.21 -5.11 -10.76
CA ALA A 102 -11.25 -4.10 -10.61
C ALA A 102 -10.82 -2.75 -11.21
N VAL A 103 -9.59 -2.28 -10.93
CA VAL A 103 -9.06 -1.03 -11.50
C VAL A 103 -8.73 -1.18 -12.98
N LEU A 104 -8.20 -2.33 -13.41
CA LEU A 104 -7.82 -2.57 -14.81
C LEU A 104 -9.04 -2.60 -15.75
N THR A 105 -10.19 -3.07 -15.25
CA THR A 105 -11.43 -3.17 -16.03
C THR A 105 -12.40 -2.01 -15.81
N ASP A 106 -12.04 -1.03 -15.00
CA ASP A 106 -12.88 0.14 -14.73
C ASP A 106 -13.00 1.00 -16.01
N THR A 107 -14.22 1.44 -16.34
CA THR A 107 -14.55 2.12 -17.61
C THR A 107 -14.84 3.60 -17.43
#